data_AF-A0A7L2SNP4-F1
#
_entry.id   AF-A0A7L2SNP4-F1
#
_cell.length_a   1.000
_cell.length_b   1.000
_cell.length_c   1.000
_cell.angle_alpha   90.00
_cell.angle_beta   90.00
_cell.angle_gamma   90.00
#
_symmetry.space_group_name_H-M   'P 1'
#
loop_
_entity.id
_entity.type
_entity.pdbx_description
1 polymer ?
#
loop_
_entity_poly.entity_id
_entity_poly.type
_entity_poly.pdbx_seq_one_letter_code
_entity_poly.pdbx_strand_id
1 'polypeptide(L)'
;VFYYLKEPYKPPSGRFKERVTWDGNIERNDVSIIIWNLQPSDNGTFTCQVTNWPDVYGTIGEVRLRVVQKVNFSEIHFLAVAIGSASVLMVIVVTAVIICQQRRRKARDKRIEVADTEL
;
A
#
# COMPACT_ATOMS: atom_id res chain seq x y z
N VAL A 1 24.58 16.01 -6.78
CA VAL A 1 25.69 15.13 -6.33
C VAL A 1 25.76 15.22 -4.83
N PHE A 2 26.04 14.11 -4.16
CA PHE A 2 26.26 14.04 -2.72
C PHE A 2 27.72 13.61 -2.52
N TYR A 3 28.41 14.24 -1.56
CA TYR A 3 29.78 13.88 -1.23
C TYR A 3 30.09 14.26 0.20
N TYR A 4 31.16 13.69 0.75
CA TYR A 4 31.71 14.06 2.04
C TYR A 4 33.07 14.69 1.82
N LEU A 5 33.29 15.89 2.36
CA LEU A 5 34.60 16.54 2.38
C LEU A 5 34.77 17.29 3.69
N LYS A 6 35.43 16.66 4.67
CA LYS A 6 35.50 17.08 6.08
C LYS A 6 34.13 17.11 6.79
N GLU A 7 33.08 17.53 6.09
CA GLU A 7 31.69 17.53 6.49
C GLU A 7 30.78 17.02 5.35
N PRO A 8 29.55 16.56 5.67
CA PRO A 8 28.58 16.16 4.65
C PRO A 8 28.09 17.33 3.79
N TYR A 9 28.17 17.19 2.46
CA TYR A 9 27.60 18.17 1.54
C TYR A 9 26.07 18.18 1.59
N LYS A 10 25.49 19.35 1.87
CA LYS A 10 24.04 19.59 1.82
C LYS A 10 23.68 20.26 0.49
N PRO A 11 22.87 19.62 -0.38
CA PRO A 11 22.44 20.23 -1.63
C PRO A 11 21.65 21.53 -1.36
N PRO A 12 22.06 22.69 -1.92
CA PRO A 12 21.38 23.97 -1.68
C PRO A 12 20.07 24.11 -2.48
N SER A 13 19.91 23.33 -3.55
CA SER A 13 18.77 23.37 -4.47
C SER A 13 18.57 22.03 -5.18
N GLY A 14 17.48 21.93 -5.95
CA GLY A 14 17.14 20.73 -6.73
C GLY A 14 16.31 19.71 -5.96
N ARG A 15 16.01 18.56 -6.61
CA ARG A 15 15.02 17.60 -6.12
C ARG A 15 15.32 17.01 -4.74
N PHE A 16 16.58 16.97 -4.33
CA PHE A 16 17.02 16.36 -3.07
C PHE A 16 17.31 17.37 -1.95
N LYS A 17 17.06 18.67 -2.19
CA LYS A 17 17.23 19.71 -1.18
C LYS A 17 16.49 19.32 0.10
N GLU A 18 17.16 19.44 1.25
CA GLU A 18 16.60 19.14 2.60
C GLU A 18 16.12 17.70 2.83
N ARG A 19 16.30 16.79 1.87
CA ARG A 19 15.88 15.39 1.97
C ARG A 19 17.02 14.41 2.14
N VAL A 20 18.26 14.88 2.30
CA VAL A 20 19.42 13.99 2.38
C VAL A 20 20.23 14.26 3.63
N THR A 21 20.54 13.20 4.36
CA THR A 21 21.40 13.24 5.55
C THR A 21 22.51 12.20 5.45
N TRP A 22 23.62 12.49 6.09
CA TRP A 22 24.72 11.55 6.24
C TRP A 22 24.40 10.53 7.33
N ASP A 23 24.71 9.26 7.07
CA ASP A 23 24.52 8.14 8.00
C ASP A 23 25.79 7.27 8.15
N GLY A 24 26.78 7.49 7.28
CA GLY A 24 28.01 6.71 7.27
C GLY A 24 28.99 7.01 8.41
N ASN A 25 30.02 6.17 8.50
CA ASN A 25 31.16 6.34 9.39
C ASN A 25 32.46 6.08 8.61
N ILE A 26 33.22 7.15 8.36
CA ILE A 26 34.44 7.10 7.55
C ILE A 26 35.52 6.23 8.21
N GLU A 27 35.64 6.25 9.54
CA GLU A 27 36.59 5.42 10.29
C GLU A 27 36.32 3.91 10.12
N ARG A 28 35.09 3.57 9.70
CA ARG A 28 34.63 2.20 9.44
C ARG A 28 34.44 1.91 7.95
N ASN A 29 34.95 2.75 7.06
CA ASN A 29 34.78 2.64 5.60
C ASN A 29 33.30 2.66 5.15
N ASP A 30 32.43 3.33 5.89
CA ASP A 30 31.02 3.47 5.57
C ASP A 30 30.70 4.88 5.08
N VAL A 31 30.20 4.96 3.85
CA VAL A 31 29.86 6.21 3.16
C VAL A 31 28.36 6.36 2.88
N SER A 32 27.53 5.75 3.74
CA SER A 32 26.08 5.72 3.59
C SER A 32 25.41 7.09 3.78
N ILE A 33 24.32 7.28 3.05
CA ILE A 33 23.42 8.43 3.15
C ILE A 33 21.98 7.94 3.28
N ILE A 34 21.13 8.77 3.89
CA ILE A 34 19.69 8.56 3.92
C ILE A 34 19.03 9.58 2.99
N ILE A 35 18.11 9.11 2.14
CA ILE A 35 17.21 9.94 1.35
C ILE A 35 15.81 9.84 1.96
N TRP A 36 15.33 10.94 2.53
CA TRP A 36 14.03 11.07 3.16
C TRP A 36 12.93 11.35 2.14
N ASN A 37 11.70 10.94 2.50
CA ASN A 37 10.48 11.19 1.73
C ASN A 37 10.67 10.84 0.24
N LEU A 38 10.98 9.57 -0.02
CA LEU A 38 11.19 9.05 -1.37
C LEU A 38 9.94 9.24 -2.23
N GLN A 39 10.13 9.79 -3.42
CA GLN A 39 9.09 9.99 -4.42
C GLN A 39 9.29 9.04 -5.60
N PRO A 40 8.24 8.69 -6.38
CA PRO A 40 8.41 7.89 -7.60
C PRO A 40 9.39 8.50 -8.61
N SER A 41 9.48 9.83 -8.66
CA SER A 41 10.47 10.57 -9.45
C SER A 41 11.91 10.38 -8.96
N ASP A 42 12.11 9.79 -7.78
CA ASP A 42 13.43 9.47 -7.26
C ASP A 42 14.02 8.16 -7.80
N ASN A 43 13.23 7.40 -8.56
CA ASN A 43 13.68 6.20 -9.28
C ASN A 43 14.92 6.46 -10.11
N GLY A 44 15.88 5.55 -10.01
CA GLY A 44 17.09 5.64 -10.80
C GLY A 44 18.23 4.79 -10.29
N THR A 45 19.36 4.90 -10.98
CA THR A 45 20.62 4.26 -10.61
C THR A 45 21.51 5.31 -9.97
N PHE A 46 21.94 5.05 -8.74
CA PHE A 46 22.89 5.85 -8.00
C PHE A 46 24.27 5.22 -8.10
N THR A 47 25.28 6.04 -8.34
CA THR A 47 26.67 5.61 -8.38
C THR A 47 27.42 6.21 -7.19
N CYS A 48 28.25 5.38 -6.55
CA CYS A 48 29.12 5.78 -5.46
C CYS A 48 30.57 5.62 -5.91
N GLN A 49 31.36 6.67 -5.73
CA GLN A 49 32.78 6.68 -6.00
C GLN A 49 33.51 7.16 -4.75
N VAL A 50 34.48 6.37 -4.30
CA VAL A 50 35.36 6.71 -3.19
C VAL A 50 36.77 6.90 -3.76
N THR A 51 37.37 8.04 -3.43
CA THR A 51 38.72 8.40 -3.87
C THR A 51 39.61 8.58 -2.65
N ASN A 52 40.71 7.83 -2.59
CA ASN A 52 41.69 7.91 -1.51
C ASN A 52 43.06 8.31 -2.09
N TRP A 53 43.30 9.60 -2.31
CA TRP A 53 44.60 10.06 -2.84
C TRP A 53 45.76 9.59 -1.93
N PRO A 54 46.84 8.95 -2.44
CA PRO A 54 47.32 8.86 -3.83
C PRO A 54 46.73 7.74 -4.71
N ASP A 55 45.89 6.86 -4.17
CA ASP A 55 45.19 5.80 -4.89
C ASP A 55 43.88 6.32 -5.51
N VAL A 56 43.96 6.68 -6.78
CA VAL A 56 43.00 7.61 -7.41
C VAL A 56 41.67 6.94 -7.79
N TYR A 57 41.63 5.61 -7.97
CA TYR A 57 40.48 4.95 -8.60
C TYR A 57 40.07 3.66 -7.88
N GLY A 58 39.09 3.78 -6.97
CA GLY A 58 38.31 2.64 -6.49
C GLY A 58 37.24 2.21 -7.49
N THR A 59 36.67 1.02 -7.30
CA THR A 59 35.53 0.54 -8.09
C THR A 59 34.30 1.44 -7.86
N ILE A 60 33.58 1.76 -8.93
CA ILE A 60 32.30 2.48 -8.83
C ILE A 60 31.23 1.51 -8.33
N GLY A 61 30.66 1.80 -7.16
CA GLY A 61 29.49 1.08 -6.65
C GLY A 61 28.22 1.55 -7.34
N GLU A 62 27.31 0.63 -7.66
CA GLU A 62 26.01 0.93 -8.27
C GLU A 62 24.85 0.47 -7.37
N VAL A 63 23.89 1.35 -7.12
CA VAL A 63 22.66 1.05 -6.38
C VAL A 63 21.45 1.42 -7.22
N ARG A 64 20.58 0.44 -7.50
CA ARG A 64 19.31 0.68 -8.21
C ARG A 64 18.19 0.97 -7.22
N LEU A 65 17.74 2.21 -7.16
CA LEU A 65 16.61 2.64 -6.33
C LEU A 65 15.29 2.49 -7.10
N ARG A 66 14.38 1.69 -6.53
CA ARG A 66 13.00 1.54 -7.01
C ARG A 66 12.01 1.90 -5.91
N VAL A 67 11.40 3.05 -6.07
CA VAL A 67 10.26 3.57 -5.31
C VAL A 67 8.98 3.06 -5.97
N VAL A 68 8.28 2.19 -5.25
CA VAL A 68 7.02 1.58 -5.68
C VAL A 68 5.91 1.96 -4.72
N GLN A 69 4.71 2.12 -5.26
CA GLN A 69 3.53 2.35 -4.44
C GLN A 69 3.16 1.04 -3.75
N LYS A 70 3.20 1.04 -2.41
CA LYS A 70 2.70 -0.07 -1.61
C LYS A 70 1.22 0.17 -1.33
N VAL A 71 0.35 -0.61 -1.94
CA VAL A 71 -1.03 -0.77 -1.46
C VAL A 71 -0.99 -1.71 -0.26
N ASN A 72 -1.56 -1.28 0.86
CA ASN A 72 -1.62 -2.12 2.04
C ASN A 72 -2.65 -3.21 1.79
N PHE A 73 -2.22 -4.48 1.84
CA PHE A 73 -3.12 -5.64 1.73
C PHE A 73 -4.33 -5.50 2.67
N SER A 74 -4.11 -4.95 3.87
CA SER A 74 -5.16 -4.63 4.85
C SER A 74 -6.35 -3.89 4.24
N GLU A 75 -6.11 -2.84 3.44
CA GLU A 75 -7.16 -2.00 2.86
C GLU A 75 -8.00 -2.75 1.82
N ILE A 76 -7.33 -3.50 0.92
CA ILE A 76 -8.01 -4.33 -0.07
C ILE A 76 -8.79 -5.46 0.61
N HIS A 77 -8.23 -6.07 1.65
CA HIS A 77 -8.91 -7.12 2.42
C HIS A 77 -10.15 -6.59 3.15
N PHE A 78 -10.06 -5.43 3.81
CA PHE A 78 -11.22 -4.81 4.47
C PHE A 78 -12.34 -4.49 3.49
N LEU A 79 -12.01 -3.93 2.33
CA LEU A 79 -12.99 -3.64 1.27
C LEU A 79 -13.65 -4.93 0.76
N ALA A 80 -12.87 -5.97 0.50
CA ALA A 80 -13.39 -7.26 0.04
C ALA A 80 -14.32 -7.91 1.06
N VAL A 81 -13.97 -7.90 2.35
CA VAL A 81 -14.80 -8.45 3.43
C VAL A 81 -16.09 -7.65 3.58
N ALA A 82 -16.02 -6.32 3.54
CA ALA A 82 -17.19 -5.47 3.66
C ALA A 82 -18.20 -5.72 2.52
N ILE A 83 -17.73 -5.69 1.26
CA ILE A 83 -18.57 -5.97 0.09
C ILE A 83 -19.15 -7.39 0.15
N GLY A 84 -18.30 -8.39 0.44
CA GLY A 84 -18.73 -9.78 0.55
C GLY A 84 -19.82 -9.98 1.61
N SER A 85 -19.63 -9.40 2.80
CA SER A 85 -20.60 -9.49 3.89
C SER A 85 -21.94 -8.83 3.54
N ALA A 86 -21.92 -7.64 2.94
CA ALA A 86 -23.14 -6.93 2.55
C ALA A 86 -23.92 -7.68 1.47
N SER A 87 -23.23 -8.21 0.45
CA SER A 87 -23.85 -9.02 -0.60
C SER A 87 -24.49 -10.30 -0.04
N VAL A 88 -23.79 -11.02 0.85
CA VAL A 88 -24.32 -12.26 1.47
C VAL A 88 -25.53 -11.96 2.35
N LEU A 89 -25.47 -10.93 3.20
CA LEU A 89 -26.60 -10.54 4.04
C LEU A 89 -27.82 -10.13 3.21
N MET A 90 -27.61 -9.38 2.12
CA MET A 90 -28.69 -8.95 1.23
C MET A 90 -29.40 -10.14 0.58
N VAL A 91 -28.65 -11.14 0.10
CA VAL A 91 -29.21 -12.38 -0.46
C VAL A 91 -30.02 -13.13 0.60
N ILE A 92 -29.50 -13.30 1.82
CA ILE A 92 -30.20 -13.99 2.91
C ILE A 92 -31.54 -13.30 3.24
N VAL A 93 -31.55 -11.96 3.33
CA VAL A 93 -32.76 -11.19 3.62
C VAL A 93 -33.79 -11.37 2.50
N VAL A 94 -33.38 -11.26 1.24
CA VAL A 94 -34.28 -11.44 0.09
C VAL A 94 -34.88 -12.85 0.09
N THR A 95 -34.07 -13.89 0.29
CA THR A 95 -34.55 -15.27 0.36
C THR A 95 -35.54 -15.46 1.52
N ALA A 96 -35.25 -14.93 2.71
CA ALA A 96 -36.15 -15.00 3.86
C ALA A 96 -37.49 -14.29 3.60
N VAL A 97 -37.47 -13.12 2.96
CA VAL A 97 -38.69 -12.38 2.60
C VAL A 97 -39.54 -13.17 1.61
N ILE A 98 -38.94 -13.76 0.57
CA ILE A 98 -39.66 -14.58 -0.42
C ILE A 98 -40.33 -15.77 0.27
N ILE A 99 -39.61 -16.51 1.12
CA ILE A 99 -40.15 -17.66 1.86
C ILE A 99 -41.29 -17.21 2.78
N CYS A 100 -41.11 -16.12 3.53
CA CYS A 100 -42.14 -15.58 4.41
C CYS A 100 -43.41 -15.18 3.64
N GLN A 101 -43.28 -14.53 2.48
CA GLN A 101 -44.41 -14.16 1.65
C GLN A 101 -45.15 -15.40 1.11
N GLN A 102 -44.42 -16.41 0.64
CA GLN A 102 -45.02 -17.67 0.16
C GLN A 102 -45.78 -18.39 1.27
N ARG A 103 -45.21 -18.47 2.49
CA ARG A 103 -45.89 -19.09 3.63
C ARG A 103 -47.14 -18.31 4.05
N ARG A 104 -47.08 -16.97 4.03
CA ARG A 104 -48.25 -16.12 4.32
C ARG A 104 -49.33 -16.27 3.26
N ARG A 105 -48.97 -16.34 1.97
CA ARG A 105 -49.93 -16.62 0.88
C ARG A 105 -50.59 -17.98 1.09
N LYS A 106 -49.81 -19.04 1.29
CA LYS A 106 -50.34 -20.40 1.50
C LYS A 106 -51.24 -20.51 2.74
N ALA A 107 -50.94 -19.76 3.82
CA ALA A 107 -51.79 -19.71 5.00
C ALA A 107 -53.10 -18.92 4.76
N ARG A 108 -53.07 -17.90 3.90
CA ARG A 108 -54.26 -17.14 3.50
C ARG A 108 -55.18 -17.96 2.60
N ASP A 109 -54.64 -18.71 1.64
CA ASP A 109 -55.42 -19.58 0.76
C ASP A 109 -56.17 -20.66 1.57
N LYS A 110 -55.49 -21.31 2.52
CA LYS A 110 -56.12 -22.30 3.42
C LYS A 110 -57.26 -21.72 4.26
N ARG A 111 -57.19 -20.44 4.66
CA ARG A 111 -58.28 -19.81 5.42
C ARG A 111 -59.50 -19.49 4.56
N ILE A 112 -59.29 -19.14 3.29
CA ILE A 112 -60.39 -18.88 2.34
C ILE A 112 -61.11 -20.20 2.01
N GLU A 113 -60.36 -21.26 1.75
CA GLU A 113 -60.91 -22.60 1.46
C GLU A 113 -61.76 -23.13 2.64
N VAL A 114 -61.29 -22.98 3.89
CA VAL A 114 -62.08 -23.36 5.08
C VAL A 114 -63.33 -22.49 5.25
N ALA A 115 -63.28 -21.19 4.91
CA ALA A 115 -64.43 -20.30 5.01
C ALA A 115 -65.52 -20.60 3.95
N ASP A 116 -65.15 -21.06 2.76
CA ASP A 116 -66.10 -21.50 1.72
C ASP A 116 -66.69 -22.90 2.01
N THR A 117 -66.01 -23.74 2.80
CA THR A 117 -66.52 -25.09 3.14
C THR A 117 -67.56 -25.07 4.27
N GLU A 118 -67.68 -23.95 4.99
CA GLU A 118 -68.61 -23.75 6.12
C GLU A 118 -69.90 -23.02 5.73
N LEU A 119 -70.13 -22.75 4.43
CA LEU A 119 -71.34 -22.16 3.86
C LEU A 119 -72.16 -23.20 3.08
#